data_AF-A0A523VH82-F1
#
_entry.id   AF-A0A523VH82-F1
#
_cell.length_a   1.000
_cell.length_b   1.000
_cell.length_c   1.000
_cell.angle_alpha   90.00
_cell.angle_beta   90.00
_cell.angle_gamma   90.00
#
_symmetry.space_group_name_H-M   'P 1'
#
loop_
_entity.id
_entity.type
_entity.pdbx_description
1 polymer ?
#
loop_
_entity_poly.entity_id
_entity_poly.type
_entity_poly.pdbx_seq_one_letter_code
_entity_poly.pdbx_strand_id
1 'polypeptide(L)'
;MWRRATYLFLYNYFRLFHRLKIYGKENIPKKAAFIMVSNHMSYYDPPLIWATSYPRIVNFMAKEQLFKVPGFGLLIRLHFKAFPVK
;
A
#
# COMPACT_ATOMS: atom_id res chain seq x y z
N MET A 1 -9.79 0.45 13.07
CA MET A 1 -8.75 0.60 14.12
C MET A 1 -7.36 0.19 13.62
N TRP A 2 -7.17 -1.05 13.14
CA TRP A 2 -5.85 -1.59 12.75
C TRP A 2 -5.14 -0.86 11.59
N ARG A 3 -5.84 -0.42 10.54
CA ARG A 3 -5.20 0.28 9.40
C ARG A 3 -4.54 1.60 9.78
N ARG A 4 -5.12 2.34 10.74
CA ARG A 4 -4.51 3.59 11.22
C ARG A 4 -3.19 3.28 11.95
N ALA A 5 -3.14 2.21 12.74
CA ALA A 5 -1.91 1.76 13.39
C ALA A 5 -0.86 1.33 12.36
N THR A 6 -1.25 0.51 11.35
CA THR A 6 -0.36 0.14 10.24
C THR A 6 0.16 1.36 9.48
N TYR A 7 -0.70 2.34 9.19
CA TYR A 7 -0.30 3.60 8.57
C TYR A 7 0.75 4.32 9.41
N LEU A 8 0.48 4.52 10.72
CA LEU A 8 1.41 5.20 11.60
C LEU A 8 2.75 4.46 11.69
N PHE A 9 2.73 3.13 11.77
CA PHE A 9 3.94 2.32 11.79
C PHE A 9 4.74 2.46 10.49
N LEU A 10 4.13 2.18 9.33
CA LEU A 10 4.81 2.23 8.03
C LEU A 10 5.27 3.64 7.67
N TYR A 11 4.43 4.65 7.89
CA TYR A 11 4.76 6.04 7.59
C TYR A 11 5.97 6.51 8.39
N ASN A 12 6.02 6.22 9.70
CA ASN A 12 7.17 6.58 10.53
C ASN A 12 8.41 5.75 10.18
N TYR A 13 8.26 4.45 9.89
CA TYR A 13 9.35 3.61 9.41
C TYR A 13 10.01 4.20 8.15
N PHE A 14 9.23 4.50 7.10
CA PHE A 14 9.78 5.08 5.86
C PHE A 14 10.31 6.50 6.06
N ARG A 15 9.70 7.29 6.95
CA ARG A 15 10.18 8.64 7.26
C ARG A 15 11.54 8.62 7.97
N LEU A 16 11.74 7.69 8.91
CA LEU A 16 12.97 7.58 9.69
C LEU A 16 14.10 6.88 8.94
N PHE A 17 13.83 5.73 8.33
CA PHE A 17 14.87 4.88 7.74
C PHE A 17 15.08 5.12 6.24
N HIS A 18 14.09 5.67 5.53
CA HIS A 18 14.14 5.86 4.08
C HIS A 18 14.03 7.33 3.65
N ARG A 19 14.07 8.28 4.60
CA ARG A 19 14.00 9.73 4.35
C ARG A 19 12.82 10.11 3.44
N LEU A 20 11.66 9.50 3.67
CA LEU A 20 10.47 9.70 2.86
C LEU A 20 10.12 11.18 2.72
N LYS A 21 10.04 11.65 1.46
CA LYS A 21 9.50 12.96 1.07
C LYS A 21 8.29 12.75 0.19
N ILE A 22 7.20 13.47 0.46
CA ILE A 22 5.94 13.35 -0.26
C ILE A 22 5.59 14.72 -0.84
N TYR A 23 5.26 14.74 -2.12
CA TYR A 23 4.86 15.93 -2.86
C TYR A 23 3.53 15.63 -3.56
N GLY A 24 2.63 16.62 -3.65
CA GLY A 24 1.38 16.48 -4.39
C GLY A 24 0.37 15.50 -3.79
N LYS A 25 0.38 15.28 -2.47
CA LYS A 25 -0.54 14.33 -1.80
C LYS A 25 -2.01 14.73 -1.96
N GLU A 26 -2.27 16.02 -2.07
CA GLU A 26 -3.56 16.65 -2.35
C GLU A 26 -4.15 16.26 -3.70
N ASN A 27 -3.32 15.79 -4.65
CA ASN A 27 -3.77 15.34 -5.97
C ASN A 27 -4.52 14.00 -5.93
N ILE A 28 -4.44 13.25 -4.82
CA ILE A 28 -5.14 11.97 -4.68
C ILE A 28 -6.66 12.23 -4.64
N PRO A 29 -7.44 11.72 -5.62
CA PRO A 29 -8.87 11.96 -5.65
C PRO A 29 -9.58 11.40 -4.41
N LYS A 30 -10.36 12.26 -3.73
CA LYS A 30 -11.04 11.88 -2.48
C LYS A 30 -12.28 11.00 -2.72
N LYS A 31 -12.99 11.20 -3.82
CA LYS A 31 -14.29 10.57 -4.12
C LYS A 31 -14.34 9.81 -5.44
N ALA A 32 -13.59 10.25 -6.45
CA ALA A 32 -13.58 9.60 -7.77
C ALA A 32 -12.73 8.32 -7.79
N ALA A 33 -13.07 7.39 -8.68
CA ALA A 33 -12.21 6.26 -8.99
C ALA A 33 -10.95 6.74 -9.71
N PHE A 34 -9.83 6.09 -9.46
CA PHE A 34 -8.56 6.36 -10.13
C PHE A 34 -7.71 5.10 -10.18
N ILE A 35 -6.73 5.10 -11.06
CA ILE A 35 -5.67 4.10 -11.13
C ILE A 35 -4.38 4.75 -10.64
N MET A 36 -3.78 4.19 -9.60
CA MET A 36 -2.47 4.62 -9.13
C MET A 36 -1.40 3.91 -9.96
N VAL A 37 -0.53 4.67 -10.59
CA VAL A 37 0.59 4.14 -11.38
C VAL A 37 1.89 4.65 -10.76
N SER A 38 2.86 3.75 -10.61
CA SER A 38 4.19 4.06 -10.09
C SER A 38 5.22 3.20 -10.82
N ASN A 39 6.46 3.65 -10.85
CA ASN A 39 7.59 2.79 -11.17
C ASN A 39 7.71 1.67 -10.12
N HIS A 40 8.26 0.51 -10.52
CA HIS A 40 8.48 -0.61 -9.60
C HIS A 40 9.98 -0.89 -9.46
N MET A 41 10.56 -0.46 -8.35
CA MET A 41 12.00 -0.64 -8.06
C MET A 41 12.26 -1.61 -6.91
N SER A 42 11.28 -1.82 -6.02
CA SER A 42 11.53 -2.59 -4.81
C SER A 42 10.28 -3.28 -4.25
N TYR A 43 10.50 -4.28 -3.39
CA TYR A 43 9.43 -4.88 -2.59
C TYR A 43 8.81 -3.92 -1.57
N TYR A 44 9.43 -2.76 -1.31
CA TYR A 44 8.88 -1.74 -0.44
C TYR A 44 7.82 -0.88 -1.14
N ASP A 45 7.68 -0.95 -2.46
CA ASP A 45 6.77 -0.07 -3.20
C ASP A 45 5.30 -0.26 -2.76
N PRO A 46 4.76 -1.48 -2.62
CA PRO A 46 3.37 -1.64 -2.19
C PRO A 46 3.11 -1.13 -0.75
N PRO A 47 3.93 -1.47 0.27
CA PRO A 47 3.79 -0.87 1.60
C PRO A 47 3.92 0.65 1.61
N LEU A 48 4.87 1.20 0.84
CA LEU A 48 5.11 2.63 0.77
C LEU A 48 3.92 3.36 0.14
N ILE A 49 3.46 2.93 -1.04
CA ILE A 49 2.32 3.52 -1.75
C ILE A 49 1.06 3.42 -0.90
N TRP A 50 0.84 2.29 -0.21
CA TRP A 50 -0.30 2.14 0.68
C TRP A 50 -0.26 3.17 1.83
N ALA A 51 0.90 3.34 2.46
CA ALA A 51 1.07 4.27 3.57
C ALA A 51 0.92 5.74 3.13
N THR A 52 1.47 6.11 1.97
CA THR A 52 1.38 7.49 1.46
C THR A 52 -0.03 7.83 0.97
N SER A 53 -0.78 6.85 0.46
CA SER A 53 -2.15 7.02 -0.03
C SER A 53 -3.21 7.05 1.06
N TYR A 54 -2.92 6.52 2.26
CA TYR A 54 -3.86 6.53 3.39
C TYR A 54 -4.38 7.96 3.69
N PRO A 55 -5.70 8.15 3.90
CA PRO A 55 -6.74 7.14 4.14
C PRO A 55 -7.37 6.52 2.89
N ARG A 56 -6.97 6.93 1.68
CA ARG A 56 -7.47 6.33 0.43
C ARG A 56 -6.80 4.98 0.23
N ILE A 57 -7.59 3.91 0.30
CA ILE A 57 -7.09 2.55 0.10
C ILE A 57 -6.92 2.32 -1.40
N VAL A 58 -5.71 1.94 -1.79
CA VAL A 58 -5.36 1.48 -3.13
C VAL A 58 -5.37 -0.05 -3.11
N ASN A 59 -6.13 -0.66 -4.02
CA ASN A 59 -6.17 -2.11 -4.18
C ASN A 59 -5.02 -2.53 -5.09
N PHE A 60 -4.11 -3.36 -4.60
CA PHE A 60 -2.93 -3.78 -5.36
C PHE A 60 -3.19 -5.03 -6.18
N MET A 61 -2.71 -5.04 -7.41
CA MET A 61 -2.49 -6.28 -8.16
C MET A 61 -1.28 -6.99 -7.57
N ALA A 62 -1.42 -8.25 -7.19
CA ALA A 62 -0.33 -9.05 -6.65
C ALA A 62 -0.31 -10.45 -7.26
N LYS A 63 0.88 -11.02 -7.43
CA LYS A 63 1.09 -12.35 -8.00
C LYS A 63 0.31 -13.42 -7.22
N GLU A 64 -0.43 -14.30 -7.91
CA GLU A 64 -1.33 -15.29 -7.29
C GLU A 64 -0.65 -16.15 -6.21
N GLN A 65 0.61 -16.52 -6.42
CA GLN A 65 1.41 -17.33 -5.50
C GLN A 65 1.53 -16.67 -4.11
N LEU A 66 1.52 -15.34 -4.01
CA LEU A 66 1.57 -14.63 -2.74
C LEU A 66 0.33 -14.87 -1.88
N PHE A 67 -0.81 -15.18 -2.50
CA PHE A 67 -2.05 -15.50 -1.79
C PHE A 67 -2.07 -16.92 -1.24
N LYS A 68 -1.15 -17.78 -1.67
CA LYS A 68 -1.02 -19.18 -1.20
C LYS A 68 -0.12 -19.29 0.03
N VAL A 69 0.61 -18.24 0.39
CA VAL A 69 1.47 -18.20 1.59
C VAL A 69 0.58 -18.11 2.85
N PRO A 70 0.65 -19.08 3.78
CA PRO A 70 -0.17 -19.07 4.99
C PRO A 70 0.02 -17.80 5.82
N GLY A 71 -1.08 -17.21 6.29
CA GLY A 71 -1.10 -15.94 7.03
C GLY A 71 -0.88 -14.71 6.15
N PHE A 72 0.19 -14.68 5.34
CA PHE A 72 0.51 -13.54 4.47
C PHE A 72 -0.56 -13.32 3.40
N GLY A 73 -1.05 -14.38 2.75
CA GLY A 73 -2.11 -14.29 1.75
C GLY A 73 -3.41 -13.70 2.31
N LEU A 74 -3.73 -14.01 3.56
CA LEU A 74 -4.88 -13.45 4.27
C LEU A 74 -4.68 -11.96 4.60
N LEU A 75 -3.47 -11.60 5.05
CA LEU A 75 -3.07 -10.23 5.35
C LEU A 75 -3.25 -9.33 4.11
N ILE A 76 -2.65 -9.70 2.97
CA ILE A 76 -2.69 -8.87 1.76
C ILE A 76 -4.12 -8.76 1.20
N ARG A 77 -4.93 -9.83 1.31
CA ARG A 77 -6.33 -9.84 0.86
C ARG A 77 -7.24 -8.99 1.74
N LEU A 78 -7.20 -9.19 3.06
CA LEU A 78 -8.16 -8.54 3.97
C LEU A 78 -7.71 -7.15 4.40
N HIS A 79 -6.44 -7.00 4.76
CA HIS A 79 -5.91 -5.75 5.30
C HIS A 79 -5.61 -4.75 4.18
N PHE A 80 -4.83 -5.17 3.19
CA PHE A 80 -4.34 -4.31 2.09
C PHE A 80 -5.23 -4.31 0.85
N LYS A 81 -6.28 -5.15 0.81
CA LYS A 81 -7.24 -5.25 -0.31
C LYS A 81 -6.57 -5.57 -1.65
N ALA A 82 -5.46 -6.31 -1.62
CA ALA A 82 -4.82 -6.82 -2.82
C ALA A 82 -5.64 -7.95 -3.44
N PHE A 83 -5.53 -8.12 -4.76
CA PHE A 83 -6.17 -9.19 -5.51
C PHE A 83 -5.17 -9.93 -6.42
N PRO A 84 -5.38 -11.24 -6.64
CA PRO A 84 -4.46 -12.06 -7.41
C PRO A 84 -4.52 -11.75 -8.90
N VAL A 85 -3.36 -11.72 -9.54
CA VAL A 85 -3.16 -11.76 -10.99
C VAL A 85 -2.22 -12.91 -11.36
N LYS A 86 -2.41 -13.47 -12.55
CA LYS A 86 -1.62 -14.62 -13.06
C LYS A 86 -0.18 -14.23 -13.34
#